data_AF-A0A1M4YJM0-F1
#
_entry.id   AF-A0A1M4YJM0-F1
#
_cell.length_a   1.000
_cell.length_b   1.000
_cell.length_c   1.000
_cell.angle_alpha   90.00
_cell.angle_beta   90.00
_cell.angle_gamma   90.00
#
_symmetry.space_group_name_H-M   'P 1'
#
loop_
_entity.id
_entity.type
_entity.pdbx_description
1 polymer ?
#
loop_
_entity_poly.entity_id
_entity_poly.type
_entity_poly.pdbx_seq_one_letter_code
_entity_poly.pdbx_strand_id
1 'polypeptide(L)'
;MGMLFDYLKEIAVTKNIYDYNSENYQLVNEVRQTIKELKDAEIYFQSVTDPDLVDYAIYRLESLKRKYIYLLKKAKEEGINSDNFNSLLS
;
A
#
# COMPACT_ATOMS: atom_id res chain seq x y z
N MET A 1 -0.54 -0.12 -24.73
CA MET A 1 0.73 -0.26 -24.01
C MET A 1 1.84 -0.17 -25.03
N GLY A 2 2.46 1.00 -25.17
CA GLY A 2 3.37 1.33 -26.29
C GLY A 2 4.85 1.18 -25.94
N MET A 3 5.70 1.20 -26.95
CA MET A 3 7.17 1.00 -26.91
C MET A 3 7.92 1.75 -25.81
N LEU A 4 7.37 2.86 -25.31
CA LEU A 4 7.91 3.58 -24.16
C LEU A 4 7.91 2.73 -22.88
N PHE A 5 6.88 1.93 -22.65
CA PHE A 5 6.80 1.03 -21.50
C PHE A 5 7.86 -0.07 -21.57
N ASP A 6 8.09 -0.63 -22.76
CA ASP A 6 9.07 -1.71 -22.96
C ASP A 6 10.52 -1.20 -22.84
N TYR A 7 10.81 0.00 -23.35
CA TYR A 7 12.10 0.65 -23.20
C TYR A 7 12.40 1.03 -21.74
N LEU A 8 11.40 1.55 -21.02
CA LEU A 8 11.53 1.84 -19.59
C LEU A 8 11.72 0.55 -18.76
N LYS A 9 11.11 -0.57 -19.18
CA LYS A 9 11.28 -1.89 -18.55
C LYS A 9 12.71 -2.42 -18.74
N GLU A 10 13.27 -2.32 -19.94
CA GLU A 10 14.65 -2.78 -20.25
C GLU A 10 15.71 -1.98 -19.46
N ILE A 11 15.50 -0.68 -19.30
CA ILE A 11 16.35 0.20 -18.48
C ILE A 11 16.18 -0.12 -16.98
N ALA A 12 14.97 -0.43 -16.52
CA ALA A 12 14.71 -0.79 -15.13
C ALA A 12 15.30 -2.17 -14.75
N VAL A 13 15.39 -3.09 -15.70
CA VAL A 13 16.02 -4.42 -15.51
C VAL A 13 17.54 -4.30 -15.29
N THR A 14 18.20 -3.29 -15.87
CA THR A 14 19.65 -3.08 -15.76
C THR A 14 20.07 -2.30 -14.49
N LYS A 15 19.15 -1.56 -13.87
CA LYS A 15 19.30 -0.97 -12.53
C LYS A 15 18.32 -1.65 -11.59
N ASN A 16 18.76 -2.74 -10.98
CA ASN A 16 18.16 -3.61 -9.96
C ASN A 16 17.22 -2.92 -8.92
N ILE A 17 16.13 -2.28 -9.35
CA ILE A 17 15.28 -1.40 -8.53
C ILE A 17 13.78 -1.64 -8.79
N TYR A 18 13.35 -2.17 -9.94
CA TYR A 18 11.92 -2.46 -10.16
C TYR A 18 11.69 -3.76 -10.92
N ASP A 19 11.86 -4.88 -10.23
CA ASP A 19 11.23 -6.13 -10.64
C ASP A 19 9.75 -6.08 -10.21
N TYR A 20 8.86 -5.82 -11.18
CA TYR A 20 7.41 -5.77 -11.00
C TYR A 20 6.84 -7.11 -10.47
N ASN A 21 7.57 -8.21 -10.63
CA ASN A 21 7.20 -9.53 -10.10
C ASN A 21 7.94 -9.88 -8.80
N SER A 22 8.81 -9.01 -8.28
CA SER A 22 9.45 -9.25 -6.99
C SER A 22 8.42 -9.17 -5.86
N GLU A 23 8.54 -10.08 -4.91
CA GLU A 23 7.72 -10.11 -3.68
C GLU A 23 7.75 -8.74 -2.98
N ASN A 24 8.91 -8.06 -3.00
CA ASN A 24 9.09 -6.71 -2.50
C ASN A 24 8.18 -5.67 -3.17
N TYR A 25 8.07 -5.69 -4.51
CA TYR A 25 7.21 -4.76 -5.24
C TYR A 25 5.72 -4.99 -4.92
N GLN A 26 5.30 -6.25 -4.81
CA GLN A 26 3.94 -6.59 -4.42
C GLN A 26 3.63 -6.11 -3.00
N LEU A 27 4.55 -6.33 -2.06
CA LEU A 27 4.39 -5.90 -0.68
C LEU A 27 4.29 -4.37 -0.57
N VAL A 28 5.15 -3.64 -1.27
CA VAL A 28 5.11 -2.17 -1.34
C VAL A 28 3.78 -1.66 -1.93
N ASN A 29 3.29 -2.31 -3.00
CA ASN A 29 2.00 -1.97 -3.59
C ASN A 29 0.84 -2.26 -2.64
N GLU A 30 0.88 -3.37 -1.91
CA GLU A 30 -0.16 -3.73 -0.95
C GLU A 30 -0.19 -2.74 0.22
N VAL A 31 0.97 -2.28 0.70
CA VAL A 31 1.07 -1.21 1.70
C VAL A 31 0.45 0.08 1.17
N ARG A 32 0.80 0.51 -0.05
CA ARG A 32 0.23 1.71 -0.69
C ARG A 32 -1.30 1.63 -0.79
N GLN A 33 -1.80 0.47 -1.23
CA GLN A 33 -3.24 0.23 -1.37
C GLN A 33 -3.93 0.26 0.00
N THR A 34 -3.34 -0.34 1.03
CA THR A 34 -3.87 -0.32 2.39
C THR A 34 -3.95 1.09 2.96
N ILE A 35 -2.94 1.95 2.69
CA ILE A 35 -2.96 3.37 3.10
C ILE A 35 -4.11 4.12 2.41
N LYS A 36 -4.32 3.88 1.11
CA LYS A 36 -5.44 4.48 0.37
C LYS A 36 -6.78 4.06 0.97
N GLU A 37 -6.94 2.76 1.24
CA GLU A 37 -8.16 2.23 1.85
C GLU A 37 -8.40 2.75 3.27
N LEU A 38 -7.33 2.97 4.06
CA LEU A 38 -7.42 3.63 5.36
C LEU A 38 -8.00 5.03 5.23
N LYS A 39 -7.46 5.85 4.31
CA LYS A 39 -7.95 7.20 4.06
C LYS A 39 -9.41 7.20 3.62
N ASP A 40 -9.78 6.29 2.72
CA ASP A 40 -11.17 6.14 2.25
C ASP A 40 -12.09 5.71 3.39
N ALA A 41 -11.63 4.82 4.29
CA ALA A 41 -12.39 4.39 5.46
C ALA A 41 -12.53 5.51 6.51
N GLU A 42 -11.51 6.37 6.66
CA GLU A 42 -11.58 7.55 7.54
C GLU A 42 -12.60 8.57 7.03
N ILE A 43 -12.58 8.86 5.73
CA ILE A 43 -13.57 9.73 5.09
C ILE A 43 -14.97 9.13 5.25
N TYR A 44 -15.13 7.82 5.01
CA TYR A 44 -16.41 7.14 5.17
C TYR A 44 -16.93 7.26 6.61
N PHE A 45 -16.10 6.95 7.61
CA PHE A 45 -16.43 7.08 9.03
C PHE A 45 -16.87 8.50 9.40
N GLN A 46 -16.20 9.53 8.86
CA GLN A 46 -16.56 10.93 9.10
C GLN A 46 -17.87 11.34 8.40
N SER A 47 -18.21 10.69 7.28
CA SER A 47 -19.38 11.05 6.47
C SER A 47 -20.67 10.36 6.90
N VAL A 48 -20.58 9.22 7.58
CA VAL A 48 -21.73 8.36 7.87
C VAL A 48 -22.37 8.70 9.22
N THR A 49 -23.69 8.73 9.25
CA THR A 49 -24.47 9.09 10.46
C THR A 49 -25.38 7.96 10.94
N ASP A 50 -25.60 6.94 10.12
CA ASP A 50 -26.38 5.76 10.50
C ASP A 50 -25.58 4.91 11.52
N PRO A 51 -26.13 4.62 12.70
CA PRO A 51 -25.39 3.91 13.77
C PRO A 51 -24.81 2.55 13.34
N ASP A 52 -25.55 1.75 12.58
CA ASP A 52 -25.09 0.42 12.15
C ASP A 52 -23.93 0.56 11.14
N LEU A 53 -23.98 1.60 10.31
CA LEU A 53 -22.92 1.89 9.35
C LEU A 53 -21.69 2.55 10.01
N VAL A 54 -21.87 3.29 11.10
CA VAL A 54 -20.77 3.82 11.93
C VAL A 54 -19.99 2.66 12.57
N ASP A 55 -20.69 1.68 13.15
CA ASP A 55 -20.05 0.49 13.71
C ASP A 55 -19.26 -0.29 12.67
N TYR A 56 -19.83 -0.46 11.47
CA TYR A 56 -19.12 -1.03 10.33
C TYR A 56 -17.86 -0.21 9.97
N ALA A 57 -17.96 1.11 9.94
CA ALA A 57 -16.84 1.99 9.62
C ALA A 57 -15.70 1.88 10.66
N ILE A 58 -16.04 1.79 11.95
CA ILE A 58 -15.07 1.54 13.04
C ILE A 58 -14.36 0.21 12.84
N TYR A 59 -15.12 -0.86 12.61
CA TYR A 59 -14.55 -2.19 12.39
C TYR A 59 -13.61 -2.21 11.17
N ARG A 60 -14.04 -1.57 10.08
CA ARG A 60 -13.24 -1.46 8.85
C ARG A 60 -11.94 -0.72 9.11
N LEU A 61 -11.97 0.43 9.79
CA LEU A 61 -10.78 1.18 10.17
C LEU A 61 -9.80 0.35 11.00
N GLU A 62 -10.29 -0.32 12.03
CA GLU A 62 -9.44 -1.14 12.90
C GLU A 62 -8.83 -2.35 12.17
N SER A 63 -9.59 -2.99 11.27
CA SER A 63 -9.07 -4.08 10.45
C SER A 63 -7.95 -3.62 9.50
N LEU A 64 -8.12 -2.45 8.87
CA LEU A 64 -7.12 -1.89 7.95
C LEU A 64 -5.87 -1.42 8.69
N LYS A 65 -5.99 -0.83 9.89
CA LYS A 65 -4.83 -0.47 10.73
C LYS A 65 -4.01 -1.71 11.10
N ARG A 66 -4.69 -2.80 11.49
CA ARG A 66 -4.02 -4.08 11.80
C ARG A 66 -3.32 -4.66 10.57
N LYS A 67 -3.98 -4.64 9.41
CA LYS A 67 -3.38 -5.05 8.14
C LYS A 67 -2.12 -4.23 7.84
N TYR A 68 -2.19 -2.91 7.94
CA TYR A 68 -1.05 -2.02 7.72
C TYR A 68 0.13 -2.36 8.63
N ILE A 69 -0.09 -2.53 9.94
CA ILE A 69 0.95 -2.92 10.90
C ILE A 69 1.58 -4.27 10.53
N TYR A 70 0.76 -5.26 10.14
CA TYR A 70 1.25 -6.55 9.68
C TYR A 70 2.17 -6.42 8.45
N LEU A 71 1.74 -5.66 7.44
CA LEU A 71 2.53 -5.45 6.23
C LEU A 71 3.85 -4.73 6.51
N LEU A 72 3.87 -3.76 7.42
CA LEU A 72 5.11 -3.10 7.84
C LEU A 72 6.08 -4.05 8.53
N LYS A 73 5.58 -4.96 9.39
CA LYS A 73 6.41 -6.00 10.01
C LYS A 73 6.99 -6.94 8.96
N LYS A 74 6.17 -7.39 8.03
CA LYS A 74 6.59 -8.24 6.91
C LYS A 74 7.65 -7.56 6.04
N ALA A 75 7.46 -6.27 5.73
CA ALA A 75 8.43 -5.51 4.95
C ALA A 75 9.79 -5.38 5.64
N LYS A 76 9.77 -5.23 6.96
CA LYS A 76 10.99 -5.21 7.78
C LYS A 76 11.70 -6.57 7.78
N GLU A 77 10.96 -7.67 7.84
CA GLU A 77 11.49 -9.04 7.79
C GLU A 77 12.13 -9.35 6.43
N GLU A 78 11.55 -8.84 5.34
CA GLU A 78 12.08 -8.97 3.97
C GLU A 78 13.24 -8.01 3.67
N GLY A 79 13.65 -7.18 4.64
CA GLY A 79 14.77 -6.24 4.48
C GLY A 79 14.47 -5.05 3.57
N ILE A 80 13.19 -4.74 3.33
CA ILE A 80 12.79 -3.57 2.55
C ILE A 80 13.07 -2.32 3.39
N ASN A 81 14.01 -1.49 2.93
CA ASN A 81 14.46 -0.33 3.66
C ASN A 81 13.33 0.73 3.79
N SER A 82 13.25 1.38 4.95
CA SER A 82 12.20 2.36 5.29
C SER A 82 12.10 3.53 4.32
N ASP A 83 13.17 3.83 3.61
CA ASP A 83 13.27 4.92 2.63
C ASP A 83 12.25 4.75 1.48
N ASN A 84 11.93 3.51 1.10
CA ASN A 84 10.89 3.25 0.09
C ASN A 84 9.48 3.62 0.59
N PHE A 85 9.20 3.44 1.88
CA PHE A 85 7.86 3.68 2.46
C PHE A 85 7.61 5.16 2.75
N ASN A 86 8.65 5.92 3.08
CA ASN A 86 8.53 7.38 3.28
C ASN A 86 7.97 8.10 2.04
N SER A 87 8.29 7.59 0.83
CA SER A 87 7.73 8.12 -0.43
C SER A 87 6.24 7.82 -0.65
N LEU A 88 5.66 6.87 0.10
CA LEU A 88 4.24 6.50 0.00
C LEU A 88 3.34 7.34 0.91
N LEU A 89 3.94 8.02 1.88
CA LEU A 89 3.27 8.86 2.87
C LEU A 89 3.30 10.35 2.48
N SER A 90 4.02 10.71 1.42
CA SER A 90 4.09 12.08 0.86
C SER A 90 3.07 12.31 -0.24
#